data_AF-A0A452ZQ35-F1
#
_entry.id   AF-A0A452ZQ35-F1
#
_cell.length_a   1.000
_cell.length_b   1.000
_cell.length_c   1.000
_cell.angle_alpha   90.00
_cell.angle_beta   90.00
_cell.angle_gamma   90.00
#
_symmetry.space_group_name_H-M   'P 1'
#
loop_
_entity.id
_entity.type
_entity.pdbx_description
1 polymer ?
#
loop_
_entity_poly.entity_id
_entity_poly.type
_entity_poly.pdbx_seq_one_letter_code
_entity_poly.pdbx_strand_id
1 'polypeptide(L)'
;DKKQQKLSEIQADVQESESLIRRMDLEARSMQPSVKAGLLAKLREYKSDLNNVKGEIKRLSAPNAQQATREELLESGMSDTLTASSDQRGRLMMTSERLNQSSDRIRESQRTVFETEEIGVSILQDLHNQRQSLLHAHTTLHGVDDYIGKSKKILASMSKRMDRNKWIVGGIIATLVLAILFILYFKFA
;
A
#
# COMPACT_ATOMS: atom_id res chain seq x y z
N ASP A 1 -46.22 59.68 -12.86
CA ASP A 1 -46.31 58.55 -13.80
C ASP A 1 -44.99 58.14 -14.45
N LYS A 2 -44.29 58.99 -15.21
CA LYS A 2 -43.04 58.61 -15.93
C LYS A 2 -41.94 57.97 -15.06
N LYS A 3 -41.75 58.42 -13.81
CA LYS A 3 -40.74 57.86 -12.88
C LYS A 3 -41.10 56.43 -12.42
N GLN A 4 -42.37 56.17 -12.15
CA GLN A 4 -42.81 54.82 -11.73
C GLN A 4 -42.79 53.84 -12.89
N GLN A 5 -43.14 54.29 -14.09
CA GLN A 5 -43.04 53.46 -15.30
C GLN A 5 -41.58 53.03 -15.56
N LYS A 6 -40.61 53.95 -15.45
CA LYS A 6 -39.19 53.62 -15.59
C LYS A 6 -38.65 52.72 -14.48
N LEU A 7 -39.12 52.87 -13.24
CA LEU A 7 -38.72 51.97 -12.14
C LEU A 7 -39.24 50.54 -12.36
N SER A 8 -40.46 50.41 -12.87
CA SER A 8 -41.03 49.10 -13.21
C SER A 8 -40.28 48.41 -14.36
N GLU A 9 -39.84 49.18 -15.36
CA GLU A 9 -39.05 48.69 -16.49
C GLU A 9 -37.68 48.18 -16.01
N ILE A 10 -36.97 48.99 -15.21
CA ILE A 10 -35.67 48.59 -14.63
C ILE A 10 -35.81 47.36 -13.72
N GLN A 11 -36.91 47.24 -12.97
CA GLN A 11 -37.15 46.06 -12.13
C GLN A 11 -37.41 44.79 -12.95
N ALA A 12 -38.05 44.91 -14.11
CA ALA A 12 -38.21 43.80 -15.05
C ALA A 12 -36.87 43.38 -15.67
N ASP A 13 -36.04 44.34 -16.09
CA ASP A 13 -34.70 44.09 -16.65
C ASP A 13 -33.76 43.41 -15.64
N VAL A 14 -33.88 43.78 -14.35
CA VAL A 14 -33.16 43.14 -13.24
C VAL A 14 -33.57 41.68 -13.07
N GLN A 15 -34.87 41.37 -13.16
CA GLN A 15 -35.35 39.98 -13.09
C GLN A 15 -34.93 39.15 -14.31
N GLU A 16 -34.94 39.74 -15.50
CA GLU A 16 -34.44 39.09 -16.71
C GLU A 16 -32.95 38.78 -16.58
N SER A 17 -32.15 39.73 -16.09
CA SER A 17 -30.72 39.56 -15.83
C SER A 17 -30.43 38.47 -14.79
N GLU A 18 -31.22 38.37 -13.71
CA GLU A 18 -31.12 37.28 -12.72
C GLU A 18 -31.37 35.91 -13.37
N SER A 19 -32.34 35.82 -14.29
CA SER A 19 -32.65 34.59 -15.03
C SER A 19 -31.50 34.19 -15.98
N LEU A 20 -30.86 35.17 -16.61
CA LEU A 20 -29.74 34.99 -17.54
C LEU A 20 -28.51 34.47 -16.80
N ILE A 21 -28.17 35.08 -15.66
CA ILE A 21 -27.07 34.63 -14.78
C ILE A 21 -27.30 33.17 -14.33
N ARG A 22 -28.54 32.81 -13.99
CA ARG A 22 -28.87 31.43 -13.59
C ARG A 22 -28.67 30.43 -14.72
N ARG A 23 -28.99 30.80 -15.96
CA ARG A 23 -28.67 29.98 -17.15
C ARG A 23 -27.17 29.84 -17.36
N MET A 24 -26.44 30.94 -17.25
CA MET A 24 -24.97 30.95 -17.39
C MET A 24 -24.26 30.13 -16.31
N ASP A 25 -24.75 30.10 -15.06
CA ASP A 25 -24.18 29.25 -13.99
C ASP A 25 -24.37 27.75 -14.27
N LEU A 26 -25.52 27.36 -14.80
CA LEU A 26 -25.80 25.98 -15.22
C LEU A 26 -24.90 25.56 -16.38
N GLU A 27 -24.72 26.44 -17.35
CA GLU A 27 -23.87 26.18 -18.52
C GLU A 27 -22.38 26.12 -18.12
N ALA A 28 -21.91 27.06 -17.29
CA ALA A 28 -20.53 27.07 -16.77
C ALA A 28 -20.19 25.82 -15.94
N ARG A 29 -21.16 25.24 -15.23
CA ARG A 29 -20.97 23.99 -14.48
C ARG A 29 -20.76 22.76 -15.38
N SER A 30 -21.28 22.81 -16.60
CA SER A 30 -21.18 21.75 -17.61
C SER A 30 -19.89 21.82 -18.46
N MET A 31 -19.13 22.92 -18.36
CA MET A 31 -17.90 23.13 -19.13
C MET A 31 -16.66 22.48 -18.52
N GLN A 32 -15.59 22.39 -19.33
CA GLN A 32 -14.30 21.79 -18.95
C GLN A 32 -13.63 22.51 -17.76
N PRO A 33 -12.87 21.79 -16.90
CA PRO A 33 -12.27 22.33 -15.68
C PRO A 33 -11.35 23.54 -15.87
N SER A 34 -10.68 23.63 -17.03
CA SER A 34 -9.72 24.70 -17.36
C SER A 34 -10.37 26.08 -17.53
N VAL A 35 -11.60 26.13 -18.07
CA VAL A 35 -12.32 27.40 -18.35
C VAL A 35 -13.35 27.71 -17.25
N LYS A 36 -13.78 26.67 -16.52
CA LYS A 36 -14.79 26.74 -15.45
C LYS A 36 -14.46 27.74 -14.34
N ALA A 37 -13.20 27.81 -13.91
CA ALA A 37 -12.79 28.70 -12.82
C ALA A 37 -12.94 30.20 -13.20
N GLY A 38 -12.57 30.57 -14.43
CA GLY A 38 -12.69 31.95 -14.91
C GLY A 38 -14.13 32.39 -15.15
N LEU A 39 -14.98 31.49 -15.66
CA LEU A 39 -16.41 31.79 -15.85
C LEU A 39 -17.16 31.93 -14.53
N LEU A 40 -16.88 31.06 -13.55
CA LEU A 40 -17.50 31.16 -12.22
C LEU A 40 -17.08 32.43 -11.47
N ALA A 41 -15.84 32.89 -11.66
CA ALA A 41 -15.39 34.17 -11.11
C ALA A 41 -16.19 35.35 -11.68
N LYS A 42 -16.35 35.42 -13.02
CA LYS A 42 -17.16 36.45 -13.68
C LYS A 42 -18.65 36.37 -13.30
N LEU A 43 -19.21 35.17 -13.16
CA LEU A 43 -20.57 34.96 -12.68
C LEU A 43 -20.78 35.49 -11.26
N ARG A 44 -19.78 35.33 -10.38
CA ARG A 44 -19.82 35.87 -9.02
C ARG A 44 -19.79 37.40 -9.02
N GLU A 45 -19.00 37.99 -9.91
CA GLU A 45 -18.91 39.45 -10.11
C GLU A 45 -20.24 40.01 -10.62
N TYR A 46 -20.80 39.46 -11.70
CA TYR A 46 -22.11 39.89 -12.23
C TYR A 46 -23.24 39.74 -11.21
N LYS A 47 -23.23 38.69 -10.39
CA LYS A 47 -24.21 38.50 -9.32
C LYS A 47 -24.06 39.57 -8.21
N SER A 48 -22.84 40.00 -7.93
CA SER A 48 -22.56 41.08 -6.99
C SER A 48 -23.05 42.43 -7.52
N ASP A 49 -22.77 42.71 -8.80
CA ASP A 49 -23.19 43.96 -9.45
C ASP A 49 -24.72 44.07 -9.52
N LEU A 50 -25.40 42.95 -9.83
CA LEU A 50 -26.86 42.89 -9.85
C LEU A 50 -27.46 43.15 -8.46
N ASN A 51 -26.84 42.64 -7.40
CA ASN A 51 -27.24 42.95 -6.02
C ASN A 51 -27.03 44.44 -5.67
N ASN A 52 -25.94 45.06 -6.11
CA ASN A 52 -25.70 46.48 -5.92
C ASN A 52 -26.78 47.32 -6.61
N VAL A 53 -27.07 47.03 -7.89
CA VAL A 53 -28.12 47.72 -8.67
C VAL A 53 -29.50 47.53 -8.03
N LYS A 54 -29.82 46.31 -7.54
CA LYS A 54 -31.05 46.03 -6.80
C LYS A 54 -31.14 46.83 -5.51
N GLY A 55 -30.03 47.00 -4.78
CA GLY A 55 -29.92 47.86 -3.61
C GLY A 55 -30.19 49.33 -3.95
N GLU A 56 -29.62 49.83 -5.05
CA GLU A 56 -29.86 51.19 -5.54
C GLU A 56 -31.31 51.41 -5.96
N ILE A 57 -31.94 50.45 -6.65
CA ILE A 57 -33.36 50.52 -7.03
C ILE A 57 -34.26 50.53 -5.79
N LYS A 58 -33.97 49.68 -4.79
CA LYS A 58 -34.70 49.69 -3.51
C LYS A 58 -34.58 51.05 -2.81
N ARG A 59 -33.38 51.66 -2.80
CA ARG A 59 -33.16 53.01 -2.25
C ARG A 59 -33.91 54.11 -3.01
N LEU A 60 -34.00 54.02 -4.34
CA LEU A 60 -34.70 54.98 -5.18
C LEU A 60 -36.23 54.82 -5.18
N SER A 61 -36.71 53.62 -4.85
CA SER A 61 -38.13 53.26 -4.76
C SER A 61 -38.72 53.47 -3.36
N ALA A 62 -37.88 53.45 -2.31
CA ALA A 62 -38.32 53.66 -0.94
C ALA A 62 -38.78 55.11 -0.69
N PRO A 63 -40.01 55.35 -0.18
CA PRO A 63 -40.51 56.69 0.11
C PRO A 63 -39.85 57.35 1.33
N ASN A 64 -39.10 56.59 2.16
CA ASN A 64 -38.38 57.08 3.34
C ASN A 64 -37.01 56.38 3.48
N ALA A 65 -35.93 57.16 3.46
CA ALA A 65 -34.54 56.68 3.54
C ALA A 65 -34.25 55.83 4.79
N GLN A 66 -34.93 56.13 5.91
CA GLN A 66 -34.72 55.45 7.20
C GLN A 66 -35.14 53.96 7.19
N GLN A 67 -36.11 53.59 6.35
CA GLN A 67 -36.66 52.24 6.31
C GLN A 67 -35.80 51.32 5.42
N ALA A 68 -35.24 51.87 4.34
CA ALA A 68 -34.31 51.16 3.46
C ALA A 68 -33.00 50.79 4.20
N THR A 69 -32.45 51.68 5.02
CA THR A 69 -31.23 51.39 5.80
C THR A 69 -31.45 50.30 6.84
N ARG A 70 -32.65 50.23 7.43
CA ARG A 70 -32.99 49.22 8.44
C ARG A 70 -33.13 47.83 7.84
N GLU A 71 -33.68 47.75 6.63
CA GLU A 71 -33.85 46.49 5.90
C GLU A 71 -32.53 45.99 5.29
N GLU A 72 -31.67 46.90 4.82
CA GLU A 72 -30.30 46.60 4.36
C GLU A 72 -29.42 46.02 5.49
N LEU A 73 -29.53 46.57 6.71
CA LEU A 73 -28.84 46.05 7.90
C LEU A 73 -29.35 44.66 8.33
N LEU A 74 -30.66 44.41 8.22
CA LEU A 74 -31.25 43.10 8.51
C LEU A 74 -30.85 42.06 7.46
N GLU A 75 -30.84 42.44 6.18
CA GLU A 75 -30.43 41.58 5.06
C GLU A 75 -28.93 41.25 5.13
N SER A 76 -28.09 42.22 5.49
CA SER A 76 -26.64 42.02 5.75
C SER A 76 -26.39 41.05 6.91
N GLY A 77 -27.06 41.22 8.06
CA GLY A 77 -26.89 40.31 9.20
C GLY A 77 -27.39 38.89 8.92
N MET A 78 -28.45 38.75 8.11
CA MET A 78 -28.94 37.43 7.66
C MET A 78 -27.95 36.78 6.67
N SER A 79 -27.37 37.55 5.76
CA SER A 79 -26.37 37.06 4.80
C SER A 79 -25.09 36.57 5.49
N ASP A 80 -24.61 37.29 6.50
CA ASP A 80 -23.42 36.91 7.27
C ASP A 80 -23.64 35.63 8.08
N THR A 81 -24.81 35.48 8.70
CA THR A 81 -25.17 34.26 9.44
C THR A 81 -25.32 33.03 8.52
N LEU A 82 -25.93 33.19 7.34
CA LEU A 82 -25.98 32.16 6.31
C LEU A 82 -24.58 31.77 5.81
N THR A 83 -23.71 32.76 5.58
CA THR A 83 -22.34 32.53 5.11
C THR A 83 -21.52 31.76 6.15
N ALA A 84 -21.59 32.17 7.42
CA ALA A 84 -20.94 31.48 8.54
C ALA A 84 -21.44 30.04 8.70
N SER A 85 -22.76 29.81 8.56
CA SER A 85 -23.33 28.46 8.62
C SER A 85 -22.88 27.57 7.46
N SER A 86 -22.74 28.12 6.26
CA SER A 86 -22.27 27.39 5.07
C SER A 86 -20.79 27.00 5.21
N ASP A 87 -19.98 27.89 5.77
CA ASP A 87 -18.55 27.67 5.99
C ASP A 87 -18.32 26.58 7.05
N GLN A 88 -19.09 26.59 8.14
CA GLN A 88 -19.08 25.52 9.13
C GLN A 88 -19.47 24.17 8.51
N ARG A 89 -20.51 24.14 7.67
CA ARG A 89 -20.93 22.92 6.96
C ARG A 89 -19.84 22.42 5.99
N GLY A 90 -19.16 23.31 5.29
CA GLY A 90 -18.02 22.99 4.43
C GLY A 90 -16.87 22.36 5.20
N ARG A 91 -16.52 22.92 6.37
CA ARG A 91 -15.48 22.36 7.26
C ARG A 91 -15.86 20.97 7.78
N LEU A 92 -17.11 20.76 8.18
CA LEU A 92 -17.59 19.45 8.63
C LEU A 92 -17.57 18.42 7.50
N MET A 93 -17.96 18.80 6.28
CA MET A 93 -17.86 17.92 5.10
C MET A 93 -16.41 17.52 4.81
N MET A 94 -15.47 18.48 4.80
CA MET A 94 -14.04 18.16 4.61
C MET A 94 -13.51 17.24 5.71
N THR A 95 -13.93 17.45 6.96
CA THR A 95 -13.51 16.60 8.09
C THR A 95 -14.08 15.19 7.95
N SER A 96 -15.34 15.07 7.54
CA SER A 96 -16.00 13.78 7.27
C SER A 96 -15.34 13.04 6.10
N GLU A 97 -14.97 13.74 5.04
CA GLU A 97 -14.28 13.16 3.88
C GLU A 97 -12.90 12.62 4.27
N ARG A 98 -12.13 13.40 5.05
CA ARG A 98 -10.85 12.95 5.61
C ARG A 98 -11.01 11.73 6.51
N LEU A 99 -12.05 11.69 7.34
CA LEU A 99 -12.32 10.55 8.22
C LEU A 99 -12.69 9.31 7.41
N ASN A 100 -13.49 9.46 6.37
CA ASN A 100 -13.85 8.36 5.48
C ASN A 100 -12.61 7.82 4.75
N GLN A 101 -11.78 8.70 4.19
CA GLN A 101 -10.51 8.31 3.57
C GLN A 101 -9.57 7.60 4.55
N SER A 102 -9.49 8.08 5.79
CA SER A 102 -8.70 7.42 6.83
C SER A 102 -9.26 6.04 7.17
N SER A 103 -10.59 5.88 7.19
CA SER A 103 -11.25 4.60 7.45
C SER A 103 -10.98 3.59 6.34
N ASP A 104 -11.00 4.04 5.08
CA ASP A 104 -10.67 3.20 3.93
C ASP A 104 -9.21 2.76 3.95
N ARG A 105 -8.28 3.66 4.28
CA ARG A 105 -6.86 3.31 4.48
C ARG A 105 -6.65 2.31 5.61
N ILE A 106 -7.41 2.42 6.70
CA ILE A 106 -7.34 1.45 7.80
C ILE A 106 -7.85 0.08 7.33
N ARG A 107 -8.94 0.02 6.56
CA ARG A 107 -9.45 -1.24 5.99
C ARG A 107 -8.44 -1.88 5.04
N GLU A 108 -7.82 -1.08 4.18
CA GLU A 108 -6.75 -1.54 3.28
C GLU A 108 -5.55 -2.07 4.07
N SER A 109 -5.10 -1.33 5.09
CA SER A 109 -4.01 -1.75 5.96
C SER A 109 -4.33 -3.05 6.70
N GLN A 110 -5.55 -3.24 7.20
CA GLN A 110 -5.97 -4.51 7.81
C GLN A 110 -5.88 -5.67 6.81
N ARG A 111 -6.33 -5.46 5.57
CA ARG A 111 -6.21 -6.47 4.52
C ARG A 111 -4.75 -6.86 4.27
N THR A 112 -3.87 -5.89 4.10
CA THR A 112 -2.43 -6.15 3.90
C THR A 112 -1.80 -6.85 5.10
N VAL A 113 -2.23 -6.53 6.33
CA VAL A 113 -1.76 -7.22 7.54
C VAL A 113 -2.21 -8.69 7.55
N PHE A 114 -3.45 -9.00 7.18
CA PHE A 114 -3.91 -10.38 7.06
C PHE A 114 -3.14 -11.17 5.99
N GLU A 115 -2.90 -10.57 4.83
CA GLU A 115 -2.06 -11.18 3.78
C GLU A 115 -0.61 -11.43 4.28
N THR A 116 -0.08 -10.50 5.08
CA THR A 116 1.26 -10.65 5.67
C THR A 116 1.30 -11.71 6.77
N GLU A 117 0.22 -11.85 7.56
CA GLU A 117 0.07 -12.90 8.57
C GLU A 117 0.05 -14.28 7.90
N GLU A 118 -0.70 -14.44 6.80
CA GLU A 118 -0.73 -15.69 6.03
C GLU A 118 0.65 -16.08 5.51
N ILE A 119 1.39 -15.12 4.94
CA ILE A 119 2.79 -15.34 4.51
C ILE A 119 3.67 -15.69 5.71
N GLY A 120 3.49 -15.03 6.86
CA GLY A 120 4.22 -15.32 8.10
C GLY A 120 4.00 -16.75 8.59
N VAL A 121 2.77 -17.26 8.52
CA VAL A 121 2.43 -18.65 8.85
C VAL A 121 3.15 -19.63 7.91
N SER A 122 3.15 -19.35 6.60
CA SER A 122 3.87 -20.16 5.62
C SER A 122 5.38 -20.22 5.90
N ILE A 123 6.00 -19.07 6.22
CA ILE A 123 7.42 -19.01 6.60
C ILE A 123 7.71 -19.84 7.85
N LEU A 124 6.84 -19.80 8.86
CA LEU A 124 7.00 -20.62 10.07
C LEU A 124 6.90 -22.11 9.77
N GLN A 125 5.98 -22.51 8.89
CA GLN A 125 5.87 -23.90 8.43
C GLN A 125 7.12 -24.35 7.67
N ASP A 126 7.65 -23.51 6.77
CA ASP A 126 8.87 -23.80 6.03
C ASP A 126 10.09 -23.91 6.95
N LEU A 127 10.23 -23.01 7.92
CA LEU A 127 11.29 -23.10 8.93
C LEU A 127 11.18 -24.40 9.76
N HIS A 128 9.97 -24.83 10.08
CA HIS A 128 9.75 -26.09 10.76
C HIS A 128 10.19 -27.29 9.90
N ASN A 129 9.82 -27.30 8.62
CA ASN A 129 10.23 -28.34 7.66
C ASN A 129 11.76 -28.35 7.43
N GLN A 130 12.38 -27.17 7.34
CA GLN A 130 13.83 -27.02 7.23
C GLN A 130 14.54 -27.55 8.48
N ARG A 131 14.03 -27.24 9.68
CA ARG A 131 14.54 -27.81 10.94
C ARG A 131 14.48 -29.33 10.93
N GLN A 132 13.35 -29.90 10.50
CA GLN A 132 13.19 -31.35 10.43
C GLN A 132 14.19 -31.98 9.44
N SER A 133 14.35 -31.39 8.25
CA SER A 133 15.35 -31.81 7.26
C SER A 133 16.77 -31.75 7.81
N LEU A 134 17.12 -30.69 8.55
CA LEU A 134 18.43 -30.56 9.18
C LEU A 134 18.65 -31.64 10.26
N LEU A 135 17.64 -31.91 11.09
CA LEU A 135 17.71 -33.00 12.07
C LEU A 135 17.86 -34.38 11.40
N HIS A 136 17.18 -34.61 10.27
CA HIS A 136 17.31 -35.84 9.50
C HIS A 136 18.71 -35.96 8.86
N ALA A 137 19.22 -34.87 8.30
CA ALA A 137 20.57 -34.82 7.75
C ALA A 137 21.63 -35.05 8.83
N HIS A 138 21.46 -34.46 10.02
CA HIS A 138 22.34 -34.66 11.17
C HIS A 138 22.32 -36.12 11.65
N THR A 139 21.14 -36.73 11.75
CA THR A 139 20.98 -38.15 12.14
C THR A 139 21.62 -39.07 11.09
N THR A 140 21.42 -38.79 9.81
CA THR A 140 22.03 -39.54 8.70
C THR A 140 23.55 -39.41 8.72
N LEU A 141 24.08 -38.22 8.96
CA LEU A 141 25.52 -37.96 9.09
C LEU A 141 26.13 -38.77 10.24
N HIS A 142 25.47 -38.83 11.40
CA HIS A 142 25.92 -39.65 12.52
C HIS A 142 25.90 -41.15 12.18
N GLY A 143 24.86 -41.60 11.47
CA GLY A 143 24.81 -42.97 10.95
C GLY A 143 25.96 -43.30 9.99
N VAL A 144 26.34 -42.36 9.12
CA VAL A 144 27.47 -42.52 8.19
C VAL A 144 28.80 -42.71 8.93
N ASP A 145 29.02 -42.00 10.06
CA ASP A 145 30.24 -42.16 10.85
C ASP A 145 30.35 -43.57 11.47
N ASP A 146 29.23 -44.13 11.92
CA ASP A 146 29.13 -45.52 12.38
C ASP A 146 29.44 -46.54 11.26
N TYR A 147 28.95 -46.30 10.04
CA TYR A 147 29.27 -47.13 8.88
C TYR A 147 30.74 -47.01 8.45
N ILE A 148 31.33 -45.82 8.57
CA ILE A 148 32.76 -45.60 8.34
C ILE A 148 33.60 -46.37 9.37
N GLY A 149 33.21 -46.34 10.65
CA GLY A 149 33.87 -47.09 11.72
C GLY A 149 33.83 -48.61 11.46
N LYS A 150 32.67 -49.14 11.07
CA LYS A 150 32.52 -50.57 10.68
C LYS A 150 33.35 -50.90 9.46
N SER A 151 33.38 -50.04 8.45
CA SER A 151 34.16 -50.25 7.22
C SER A 151 35.66 -50.27 7.50
N LYS A 152 36.18 -49.36 8.34
CA LYS A 152 37.58 -49.37 8.80
C LYS A 152 37.92 -50.66 9.56
N LYS A 153 37.02 -51.15 10.41
CA LYS A 153 37.19 -52.42 11.14
C LYS A 153 37.27 -53.62 10.19
N ILE A 154 36.41 -53.67 9.17
CA ILE A 154 36.43 -54.72 8.15
C ILE A 154 37.73 -54.66 7.34
N LEU A 155 38.12 -53.48 6.86
CA LEU A 155 39.38 -53.29 6.13
C LEU A 155 40.60 -53.69 6.96
N ALA A 156 40.66 -53.31 8.24
CA ALA A 156 41.72 -53.73 9.14
C ALA A 156 41.75 -55.26 9.35
N SER A 157 40.59 -55.90 9.42
CA SER A 157 40.49 -57.36 9.52
C SER A 157 40.97 -58.08 8.24
N MET A 158 40.69 -57.50 7.07
CA MET A 158 41.17 -58.00 5.79
C MET A 158 42.69 -57.82 5.65
N SER A 159 43.21 -56.65 6.01
CA SER A 159 44.65 -56.36 6.00
C SER A 159 45.45 -57.34 6.88
N LYS A 160 44.99 -57.61 8.11
CA LYS A 160 45.64 -58.60 9.00
C LYS A 160 45.63 -60.02 8.42
N ARG A 161 44.55 -60.43 7.75
CA ARG A 161 44.48 -61.74 7.07
C ARG A 161 45.46 -61.82 5.90
N MET A 162 45.59 -60.72 5.14
CA MET A 162 46.50 -60.63 4.01
C MET A 162 47.97 -60.74 4.45
N ASP A 163 48.38 -60.05 5.51
CA ASP A 163 49.77 -60.11 5.97
C ASP A 163 50.13 -61.51 6.48
N ARG A 164 49.25 -62.17 7.24
CA ARG A 164 49.46 -63.56 7.65
C ARG A 164 49.62 -64.50 6.46
N ASN A 165 48.80 -64.36 5.42
CA ASN A 165 48.92 -65.20 4.24
C ASN A 165 50.25 -64.97 3.51
N LYS A 166 50.74 -63.73 3.45
CA LYS A 166 52.08 -63.42 2.90
C LYS A 166 53.20 -64.12 3.67
N TRP A 167 53.15 -64.10 5.01
CA TRP A 167 54.14 -64.79 5.86
C TRP A 167 54.12 -66.32 5.68
N ILE A 168 52.93 -66.92 5.60
CA ILE A 168 52.78 -68.37 5.38
C ILE A 168 53.39 -68.78 4.05
N VAL A 169 53.07 -68.06 2.96
CA VAL A 169 53.61 -68.36 1.62
C VAL A 169 55.13 -68.18 1.60
N GLY A 170 55.66 -67.12 2.22
CA GLY A 170 57.10 -66.90 2.33
C GLY A 170 57.82 -68.02 3.09
N GLY A 171 57.23 -68.53 4.19
CA GLY A 171 57.79 -69.64 4.96
C GLY A 171 57.86 -70.95 4.19
N ILE A 172 56.83 -71.26 3.39
CA ILE A 172 56.81 -72.44 2.51
C ILE A 172 57.94 -72.36 1.48
N ILE A 173 58.09 -71.20 0.83
CA ILE A 173 59.16 -70.97 -0.17
C ILE A 173 60.54 -71.12 0.49
N ALA A 174 60.76 -70.50 1.65
CA ALA A 174 62.03 -70.58 2.38
C ALA A 174 62.39 -72.03 2.76
N THR A 175 61.41 -72.81 3.22
CA THR A 175 61.59 -74.22 3.58
C THR A 175 61.95 -75.07 2.35
N LEU A 176 61.29 -74.85 1.20
CA LEU A 176 61.61 -75.52 -0.07
C LEU A 176 63.04 -75.22 -0.52
N VAL A 177 63.47 -73.96 -0.46
CA VAL A 177 64.83 -73.55 -0.83
C VAL A 177 65.86 -74.20 0.10
N LEU A 178 65.61 -74.20 1.41
CA LEU A 178 66.49 -74.86 2.38
C LEU A 178 66.60 -76.37 2.13
N ALA A 179 65.50 -77.05 1.80
CA ALA A 179 65.51 -78.48 1.49
C ALA A 179 66.36 -78.77 0.23
N ILE A 180 66.24 -77.94 -0.82
CA ILE A 180 67.06 -78.08 -2.03
C ILE A 180 68.54 -77.85 -1.71
N LEU A 181 68.88 -76.81 -0.94
CA LEU A 181 70.26 -76.54 -0.52
C LEU A 181 70.83 -77.67 0.34
N PHE A 182 70.02 -78.25 1.24
CA PHE A 182 70.42 -79.37 2.08
C PHE A 182 70.74 -80.62 1.26
N ILE A 183 69.90 -80.96 0.27
CA ILE A 183 70.16 -82.07 -0.65
C ILE A 183 71.42 -81.83 -1.47
N LEU A 184 71.62 -80.61 -1.98
CA LEU A 184 72.83 -80.26 -2.73
C LEU A 184 74.07 -80.38 -1.85
N TYR A 185 74.01 -79.91 -0.60
CA TYR A 185 75.11 -80.04 0.35
C TYR A 185 75.46 -81.50 0.60
N PHE A 186 74.48 -82.37 0.89
CA PHE A 186 74.72 -83.81 1.09
C PHE A 186 75.12 -84.57 -0.17
N LYS A 187 74.84 -84.03 -1.36
CA LYS A 187 75.24 -84.64 -2.63
C LYS A 187 76.67 -84.25 -3.03
N PHE A 188 77.10 -83.04 -2.69
CA PHE A 188 78.41 -82.50 -3.04
C PHE A 188 79.46 -82.66 -1.93
N ALA A 189 79.03 -82.74 -0.66
CA ALA A 189 79.84 -83.23 0.45
C ALA A 189 79.89 -84.76 0.42
#